data_AF-A0A453CTK4-F1
#
_entry.id   AF-A0A453CTK4-F1
#
_cell.length_a   1.000
_cell.length_b   1.000
_cell.length_c   1.000
_cell.angle_alpha   90.00
_cell.angle_beta   90.00
_cell.angle_gamma   90.00
#
_symmetry.space_group_name_H-M   'P 1'
#
loop_
_entity.id
_entity.type
_entity.pdbx_description
1 polymer ?
#
loop_
_entity_poly.entity_id
_entity_poly.type
_entity_poly.pdbx_seq_one_letter_code
_entity_poly.pdbx_strand_id
1 'polypeptide(L)'
;DKELVQLKREARMKGGFYVSPEAKLLFVVRIRGINAMHPKTKKILQLLRLRQIFNGVFLKVNKATINMLRRVEPYVAYGYPNLKSVRELIYKRGYGKLNKQRIPLANNKVIEEGLGK
;
A
#
# COMPACT_ATOMS: atom_id res chain seq x y z
N ASP A 1 -10.28 0.93 -17.60
CA ASP A 1 -9.51 1.99 -18.29
C ASP A 1 -10.21 2.60 -19.49
N LYS A 2 -10.61 1.82 -20.51
CA LYS A 2 -11.33 2.36 -21.69
C LYS A 2 -12.63 3.10 -21.31
N GLU A 3 -13.40 2.54 -20.39
CA GLU A 3 -14.64 3.14 -19.87
C GLU A 3 -14.42 4.49 -19.15
N LEU A 4 -13.38 4.60 -18.30
CA LEU A 4 -13.04 5.85 -17.63
C LEU A 4 -12.69 6.98 -18.62
N VAL A 5 -12.03 6.63 -19.74
CA VAL A 5 -11.71 7.59 -20.80
C VAL A 5 -12.98 8.05 -21.51
N GLN A 6 -13.90 7.12 -21.78
CA GLN A 6 -15.19 7.44 -22.38
C GLN A 6 -16.01 8.38 -21.49
N LEU A 7 -16.16 8.06 -20.21
CA LEU A 7 -16.89 8.90 -19.23
C LEU A 7 -16.29 10.31 -19.11
N LYS A 8 -14.95 10.43 -19.14
CA LYS A 8 -14.27 11.74 -19.16
C LYS A 8 -14.59 12.55 -20.43
N ARG A 9 -14.64 11.90 -21.60
CA ARG A 9 -14.99 12.54 -22.87
C ARG A 9 -16.45 12.99 -22.88
N GLU A 10 -17.36 12.13 -22.44
CA GLU A 10 -18.79 12.42 -22.33
C GLU A 10 -19.06 13.60 -21.39
N ALA A 11 -18.42 13.61 -20.22
CA ALA A 11 -18.53 14.73 -19.28
C ALA A 11 -18.06 16.04 -19.92
N ARG A 12 -16.92 16.02 -20.63
CA ARG A 12 -16.38 17.19 -21.34
C ARG A 12 -17.30 17.66 -22.47
N MET A 13 -17.92 16.75 -23.22
CA MET A 13 -18.91 17.12 -24.25
C MET A 13 -20.16 17.77 -23.66
N LYS A 14 -20.58 17.33 -22.47
CA LYS A 14 -21.70 17.93 -21.72
C LYS A 14 -21.31 19.23 -20.97
N GLY A 15 -20.09 19.75 -21.16
CA GLY A 15 -19.60 20.96 -20.50
C GLY A 15 -19.23 20.79 -19.01
N GLY A 16 -19.16 19.55 -18.52
CA GLY A 16 -18.82 19.23 -17.12
C GLY A 16 -17.49 18.49 -16.95
N PHE A 17 -17.20 18.06 -15.72
CA PHE A 17 -16.00 17.31 -15.36
C PHE A 17 -16.34 15.97 -14.71
N TYR A 18 -15.63 14.92 -15.09
CA TYR A 18 -15.74 13.61 -14.46
C TYR A 18 -14.82 13.51 -13.24
N VAL A 19 -15.41 13.36 -12.05
CA VAL A 19 -14.66 13.12 -10.80
C VAL A 19 -14.37 11.63 -10.70
N SER A 20 -13.08 11.29 -10.69
CA SER A 20 -12.67 9.88 -10.56
C SER A 20 -12.88 9.39 -9.13
N PRO A 21 -13.27 8.12 -8.93
CA PRO A 21 -13.42 7.55 -7.59
C PRO A 21 -12.13 7.66 -6.78
N GLU A 22 -12.28 7.85 -5.46
CA GLU A 22 -11.13 7.84 -4.55
C GLU A 22 -10.41 6.48 -4.60
N ALA A 23 -9.07 6.54 -4.57
CA ALA A 23 -8.25 5.35 -4.55
C ALA A 23 -8.45 4.57 -3.24
N LYS A 24 -8.54 3.24 -3.35
CA LYS A 24 -8.86 2.35 -2.21
C LYS A 24 -7.64 1.71 -1.56
N LEU A 25 -6.47 1.80 -2.19
CA LEU A 25 -5.23 1.12 -1.79
C LEU A 25 -4.08 2.12 -1.70
N LEU A 26 -3.36 2.14 -0.58
CA LEU A 26 -2.12 2.88 -0.37
C LEU A 26 -0.94 1.93 -0.32
N PHE A 27 0.20 2.38 -0.82
CA PHE A 27 1.49 1.77 -0.54
C PHE A 27 2.32 2.74 0.29
N VAL A 28 2.86 2.25 1.41
CA VAL A 28 3.60 3.05 2.40
C VAL A 28 4.98 2.43 2.58
N VAL A 29 6.02 3.24 2.49
CA VAL A 29 7.41 2.84 2.70
C VAL A 29 8.03 3.69 3.80
N ARG A 30 8.78 3.06 4.71
CA ARG A 30 9.53 3.79 5.74
C ARG A 30 10.82 4.36 5.16
N ILE A 31 11.02 5.67 5.32
CA ILE A 31 12.18 6.38 4.77
C ILE A 31 13.22 6.77 5.83
N ARG A 32 12.85 6.81 7.13
CA ARG A 32 13.76 7.20 8.23
C ARG A 32 13.96 6.08 9.26
N GLY A 33 15.14 6.07 9.89
CA GLY A 33 15.55 5.13 10.95
C GLY A 33 14.76 5.25 12.25
N ILE A 34 15.22 4.55 13.30
CA ILE A 34 14.58 4.51 14.63
C ILE A 34 15.15 5.54 15.64
N ASN A 35 16.23 6.23 15.28
CA ASN A 35 16.95 7.12 16.18
C ASN A 35 16.13 8.38 16.50
N ALA A 36 16.19 8.83 17.75
CA ALA A 36 15.54 10.06 18.24
C ALA A 36 14.03 10.16 17.93
N MET A 37 13.31 9.03 18.01
CA MET A 37 11.87 8.98 17.72
C MET A 37 11.02 8.91 18.98
N HIS A 38 9.98 9.74 19.07
CA HIS A 38 9.02 9.69 20.16
C HIS A 38 8.34 8.31 20.28
N PRO A 39 8.14 7.75 21.49
CA PRO A 39 7.57 6.41 21.68
C PRO A 39 6.23 6.18 20.98
N LYS A 40 5.37 7.19 20.94
CA LYS A 40 4.06 7.14 20.25
C LYS A 40 4.22 6.94 18.73
N THR A 41 5.15 7.65 18.11
CA THR A 41 5.47 7.51 16.67
C THR A 41 6.03 6.12 16.39
N LYS A 42 6.94 5.64 17.25
CA LYS A 42 7.50 4.28 17.16
C LYS A 42 6.39 3.22 17.24
N LYS A 43 5.41 3.39 18.14
CA LYS A 43 4.27 2.48 18.27
C LYS A 43 3.38 2.49 17.04
N ILE A 44 3.10 3.66 16.45
CA ILE A 44 2.31 3.76 15.21
C ILE A 44 3.01 3.01 14.06
N LEU A 45 4.31 3.23 13.86
CA LEU A 45 5.08 2.50 12.83
C LEU A 45 5.07 0.99 13.06
N GLN A 46 5.14 0.53 14.31
CA GLN A 46 5.02 -0.88 14.65
C GLN A 46 3.65 -1.47 14.30
N LEU A 47 2.57 -0.74 14.57
CA LEU A 47 1.20 -1.16 14.21
C LEU A 47 1.03 -1.27 12.70
N LEU A 48 1.62 -0.33 11.94
CA LEU A 48 1.66 -0.39 10.48
C LEU A 48 2.61 -1.46 9.93
N ARG A 49 3.34 -2.19 10.80
CA ARG A 49 4.36 -3.19 10.47
C ARG A 49 5.62 -2.62 9.77
N LEU A 50 5.85 -1.32 9.87
CA LEU A 50 7.00 -0.59 9.32
C LEU A 50 8.19 -0.57 10.31
N ARG A 51 8.74 -1.75 10.61
CA ARG A 51 9.75 -1.93 11.68
C ARG A 51 11.16 -1.46 11.31
N GLN A 52 11.57 -1.66 10.06
CA GLN A 52 12.89 -1.30 9.53
C GLN A 52 12.78 -0.28 8.40
N ILE A 53 13.88 0.40 8.08
CA ILE A 53 13.94 1.30 6.92
C ILE A 53 13.67 0.52 5.63
N PHE A 54 13.06 1.16 4.64
CA PHE A 54 12.68 0.57 3.37
C PHE A 54 11.70 -0.60 3.42
N ASN A 55 11.11 -0.89 4.59
CA ASN A 55 9.95 -1.77 4.65
C ASN A 55 8.75 -1.09 3.98
N GLY A 56 8.09 -1.85 3.09
CA GLY A 56 6.89 -1.43 2.38
C GLY A 56 5.66 -2.23 2.82
N VAL A 57 4.52 -1.57 2.97
CA VAL A 57 3.24 -2.22 3.34
C VAL A 57 2.10 -1.64 2.50
N PHE A 58 1.25 -2.52 1.99
CA PHE A 58 -0.04 -2.15 1.39
C PHE A 58 -1.10 -1.95 2.48
N LEU A 59 -1.81 -0.83 2.44
CA LEU A 59 -2.87 -0.47 3.38
C LEU A 59 -4.16 -0.13 2.63
N LYS A 60 -5.31 -0.52 3.19
CA LYS A 60 -6.60 -0.04 2.70
C LYS A 60 -6.80 1.41 3.12
N VAL A 61 -7.32 2.23 2.20
CA VAL A 61 -7.66 3.63 2.49
C VAL A 61 -8.88 3.66 3.41
N ASN A 62 -8.69 4.18 4.61
CA ASN A 62 -9.77 4.51 5.54
C ASN A 62 -9.38 5.74 6.37
N LYS A 63 -10.37 6.40 6.99
CA LYS A 63 -10.12 7.62 7.79
C LYS A 63 -9.13 7.38 8.93
N ALA A 64 -9.17 6.21 9.56
CA ALA A 64 -8.28 5.84 10.66
C ALA A 64 -6.80 5.70 10.23
N THR A 65 -6.53 5.02 9.12
CA THR A 65 -5.18 4.80 8.57
C THR A 65 -4.59 6.11 8.10
N ILE A 66 -5.37 6.98 7.45
CA ILE A 66 -4.93 8.33 7.07
C ILE A 66 -4.53 9.13 8.31
N ASN A 67 -5.34 9.11 9.38
CA ASN A 67 -5.01 9.79 10.63
C ASN A 67 -3.75 9.23 11.30
N MET A 68 -3.52 7.91 11.21
CA MET A 68 -2.27 7.31 11.68
C MET A 68 -1.07 7.75 10.83
N LEU A 69 -1.22 7.79 9.50
CA LEU A 69 -0.17 8.20 8.56
C LEU A 69 0.23 9.66 8.76
N ARG A 70 -0.74 10.57 8.94
CA ARG A 70 -0.47 12.00 9.24
C ARG A 70 0.43 12.19 10.47
N ARG A 71 0.31 11.35 11.49
CA ARG A 71 1.15 11.41 12.70
C ARG A 71 2.58 10.93 12.49
N VAL A 72 2.84 10.14 11.44
CA VAL A 72 4.15 9.56 11.13
C VAL A 72 4.70 10.02 9.79
N GLU A 73 4.07 10.99 9.16
CA GLU A 73 4.39 11.52 7.83
C GLU A 73 5.88 11.85 7.63
N PRO A 74 6.61 12.46 8.60
CA PRO A 74 8.04 12.72 8.44
C PRO A 74 8.92 11.46 8.32
N TYR A 75 8.40 10.27 8.61
CA TYR A 75 9.15 9.01 8.64
C TYR A 75 8.77 8.04 7.52
N VAL A 76 7.72 8.36 6.75
CA VAL A 76 7.16 7.47 5.72
C VAL A 76 6.93 8.25 4.42
N ALA A 77 7.10 7.58 3.29
CA ALA A 77 6.58 8.03 2.00
C ALA A 77 5.38 7.13 1.64
N TYR A 78 4.28 7.72 1.18
CA TYR A 78 3.12 6.94 0.75
C TYR A 78 2.41 7.55 -0.44
N GLY A 79 1.71 6.70 -1.18
CA GLY A 79 0.91 7.10 -2.33
C GLY A 79 0.06 5.96 -2.86
N TYR A 80 -0.67 6.24 -3.93
CA TYR A 80 -1.53 5.27 -4.60
C TYR A 80 -0.71 4.50 -5.65
N PRO A 81 -0.50 3.19 -5.51
CA PRO A 81 0.26 2.42 -6.48
C PRO A 81 -0.60 2.13 -7.73
N ASN A 82 0.04 2.00 -8.88
CA ASN A 82 -0.60 1.47 -10.08
C ASN A 82 -0.47 -0.07 -10.16
N LEU A 83 -1.26 -0.70 -11.02
CA LEU A 83 -1.31 -2.17 -11.15
C LEU A 83 0.05 -2.78 -11.52
N LYS A 84 0.82 -2.12 -12.40
CA LYS A 84 2.15 -2.57 -12.82
C LYS A 84 3.10 -2.59 -11.61
N SER A 85 3.15 -1.51 -10.84
CA SER A 85 4.00 -1.41 -9.65
C SER A 85 3.63 -2.42 -8.58
N VAL A 86 2.33 -2.70 -8.36
CA VAL A 86 1.91 -3.76 -7.42
C VAL A 86 2.43 -5.11 -7.87
N ARG A 87 2.24 -5.46 -9.15
CA ARG A 87 2.67 -6.73 -9.72
C ARG A 87 4.19 -6.91 -9.64
N GLU A 88 4.95 -5.93 -10.12
CA GLU A 88 6.41 -5.97 -10.10
C GLU A 88 6.96 -6.07 -8.67
N LEU A 89 6.35 -5.36 -7.72
CA LEU A 89 6.76 -5.43 -6.33
C LEU A 89 6.51 -6.82 -5.73
N ILE A 90 5.33 -7.40 -5.95
CA ILE A 90 5.00 -8.73 -5.44
C ILE A 90 5.93 -9.79 -6.05
N TYR A 91 6.18 -9.75 -7.36
CA TYR A 91 7.08 -10.71 -7.99
C TYR A 91 8.54 -10.55 -7.55
N LYS A 92 9.03 -9.32 -7.39
CA LYS A 92 10.44 -9.07 -7.05
C LYS A 92 10.74 -9.14 -5.55
N ARG A 93 9.79 -8.77 -4.70
CA ARG A 93 9.97 -8.55 -3.25
C ARG A 93 8.90 -9.22 -2.39
N GLY A 94 8.01 -10.02 -2.96
CA GLY A 94 6.93 -10.70 -2.25
C GLY A 94 7.41 -11.89 -1.43
N TYR A 95 6.96 -11.95 -0.19
CA TYR A 95 7.16 -13.09 0.70
C TYR A 95 5.84 -13.47 1.36
N GLY A 96 5.56 -14.77 1.43
CA GLY A 96 4.50 -15.35 2.22
C GLY A 96 4.93 -15.55 3.67
N LYS A 97 3.96 -15.58 4.59
CA LYS A 97 4.17 -15.99 5.97
C LYS A 97 3.41 -17.29 6.23
N LEU A 98 4.13 -18.40 6.20
CA LEU A 98 3.59 -19.75 6.42
C LEU A 98 4.27 -20.35 7.65
N ASN A 99 3.52 -20.92 8.58
CA ASN A 99 4.07 -21.49 9.83
C ASN A 99 5.01 -20.52 10.57
N LYS A 100 4.67 -19.22 10.55
CA LYS A 100 5.47 -18.10 11.09
C LYS A 100 6.83 -17.86 10.40
N GLN A 101 7.19 -18.64 9.38
CA GLN A 101 8.39 -18.47 8.57
C GLN A 101 8.14 -17.55 7.37
N ARG A 102 9.21 -16.90 6.90
CA ARG A 102 9.17 -15.99 5.74
C ARG A 102 9.66 -16.74 4.51
N ILE A 103 8.73 -17.08 3.61
CA ILE A 103 9.01 -17.89 2.41
C ILE A 103 8.86 -17.00 1.16
N PRO A 104 9.80 -17.00 0.20
CA PRO A 104 9.67 -16.22 -1.03
C PRO A 104 8.50 -16.73 -1.88
N LEU A 105 7.75 -15.80 -2.49
CA LEU A 105 6.64 -16.14 -3.40
C LEU A 105 7.17 -16.47 -4.80
N ALA A 106 7.74 -17.67 -4.95
CA ALA A 106 8.27 -18.15 -6.24
C ALA A 106 7.25 -18.95 -7.06
N ASN A 107 6.27 -19.58 -6.41
CA ASN A 107 5.22 -20.36 -7.05
C ASN A 107 3.88 -20.18 -6.31
N ASN A 108 2.79 -20.64 -6.94
CA ASN A 108 1.45 -20.51 -6.37
C ASN A 108 1.20 -21.49 -5.21
N LYS A 109 2.00 -22.54 -5.03
CA LYS A 109 1.82 -23.50 -3.93
C LYS A 109 1.84 -22.82 -2.56
N VAL A 110 2.75 -21.85 -2.37
CA VAL A 110 2.84 -21.07 -1.12
C VAL A 110 1.57 -20.26 -0.85
N ILE A 111 0.89 -19.81 -1.91
CA ILE A 111 -0.36 -19.04 -1.82
C ILE A 111 -1.52 -19.99 -1.54
N GLU A 112 -1.60 -21.11 -2.26
CA GLU A 112 -2.63 -22.14 -2.07
C GLU A 112 -2.58 -22.76 -0.68
N GLU A 113 -1.40 -23.06 -0.15
CA GLU A 113 -1.26 -23.62 1.19
C GLU A 113 -1.65 -22.61 2.30
N GLY A 114 -1.32 -21.33 2.09
CA GLY A 114 -1.57 -20.29 3.10
C GLY A 114 -2.95 -19.64 3.05
N LEU A 115 -3.57 -19.59 1.86
CA LEU A 115 -4.81 -18.85 1.58
C LEU A 115 -5.80 -19.64 0.72
N GLY A 116 -5.43 -20.81 0.22
CA GLY A 116 -6.36 -21.72 -0.43
C GLY A 116 -7.44 -22.11 0.56
N LYS A 117 -8.69 -22.03 0.09
CA LYS A 117 -9.86 -22.47 0.84
C LYS A 117 -10.11 -23.93 0.55
#